data_AF-A0A1V5VJE3-F1
#
_entry.id   AF-A0A1V5VJE3-F1
#
_cell.length_a   1.000
_cell.length_b   1.000
_cell.length_c   1.000
_cell.angle_alpha   90.00
_cell.angle_beta   90.00
_cell.angle_gamma   90.00
#
_symmetry.space_group_name_H-M   'P 1'
#
loop_
_entity.id
_entity.type
_entity.pdbx_description
1 polymer ?
#
loop_
_entity_poly.entity_id
_entity_poly.type
_entity_poly.pdbx_seq_one_letter_code
_entity_poly.pdbx_strand_id
1 'polypeptide(L)'
;MGKGIELALKAWEKMPDNAVLLIVGTGSLLEKFERDVIRKNIIFAGFRKNIQDYLAAADVFLFPSLGEGLSNSLIEAASCGLPVLANDMPSNSEIITSGRDGVLIDMRDPQKIISEIEKLRDDQELRYIFSREARNTAVKKFSIQTVAELYVDFYSRMLAA
;
A
#
# COMPACT_ATOMS: atom_id res chain seq x y z
N MET A 1 -13.91 11.10 -2.33
CA MET A 1 -13.03 10.57 -1.27
C MET A 1 -11.62 10.52 -1.84
N GLY A 2 -10.65 11.13 -1.17
CA GLY A 2 -9.29 11.26 -1.68
C GLY A 2 -8.43 10.04 -1.33
N LYS A 3 -7.38 9.78 -2.12
CA LYS A 3 -6.41 8.70 -1.89
C LYS A 3 -5.53 8.89 -0.63
N GLY A 4 -5.79 9.92 0.17
CA GLY A 4 -5.06 10.21 1.41
C GLY A 4 -3.62 10.69 1.21
N ILE A 5 -3.25 11.12 0.01
CA ILE A 5 -1.86 11.49 -0.33
C ILE A 5 -1.36 12.66 0.51
N GLU A 6 -2.23 13.62 0.80
CA GLU A 6 -1.99 14.70 1.76
C GLU A 6 -1.51 14.22 3.14
N LEU A 7 -1.93 13.04 3.61
CA LEU A 7 -1.46 12.47 4.88
C LEU A 7 -0.02 11.98 4.77
N ALA A 8 0.33 11.32 3.67
CA ALA A 8 1.71 10.92 3.38
C ALA A 8 2.63 12.14 3.23
N LEU A 9 2.17 13.16 2.51
CA LEU A 9 2.91 14.43 2.37
C LEU A 9 3.10 15.13 3.72
N LYS A 10 2.09 15.08 4.61
CA LYS A 10 2.18 15.62 5.97
C LYS A 10 3.19 14.86 6.84
N ALA A 11 3.33 13.55 6.66
CA ALA A 11 4.39 12.77 7.31
C ALA A 11 5.77 13.15 6.76
N TRP A 12 5.87 13.34 5.44
CA TRP A 12 7.12 13.73 4.78
C TRP A 12 7.58 15.16 5.05
N GLU A 13 6.79 15.99 5.75
CA GLU A 13 7.30 17.27 6.29
C GLU A 13 8.29 17.08 7.44
N LYS A 14 8.20 15.94 8.13
CA LYS A 14 8.99 15.62 9.33
C LYS A 14 9.85 14.37 9.16
N MET A 15 9.71 13.66 8.04
CA MET A 15 10.51 12.49 7.73
C MET A 15 11.98 12.90 7.53
N PRO A 16 12.96 12.17 8.10
CA PRO A 16 14.37 12.45 7.87
C PRO A 16 14.77 12.28 6.39
N ASP A 17 15.88 12.91 6.00
CA ASP A 17 16.41 12.90 4.63
C ASP A 17 16.93 11.52 4.15
N ASN A 18 16.77 10.47 4.96
CA ASN A 18 17.16 9.09 4.64
C ASN A 18 16.01 8.23 4.09
N ALA A 19 14.84 8.83 3.83
CA ALA A 19 13.69 8.15 3.23
C ALA A 19 13.11 8.96 2.07
N VAL A 20 12.77 8.28 0.97
CA VAL A 20 12.21 8.90 -0.24
C VAL A 20 10.75 8.48 -0.40
N LEU A 21 9.85 9.45 -0.57
CA LEU A 21 8.45 9.20 -0.95
C LEU A 21 8.34 9.16 -2.47
N LEU A 22 8.15 7.98 -3.02
CA LEU A 22 7.87 7.78 -4.44
C LEU A 22 6.35 7.72 -4.65
N ILE A 23 5.80 8.68 -5.39
CA ILE A 23 4.39 8.76 -5.73
C ILE A 23 4.22 8.43 -7.21
N VAL A 24 3.53 7.32 -7.50
CA VAL A 24 3.27 6.86 -8.87
C VAL A 24 1.77 6.99 -9.18
N GLY A 25 1.45 7.61 -10.31
CA GLY A 25 0.09 7.93 -10.73
C GLY A 25 -0.10 9.42 -11.06
N THR A 26 -1.28 9.75 -11.55
CA THR A 26 -1.67 11.13 -11.89
C THR A 26 -3.00 11.50 -11.24
N GLY A 27 -3.28 12.80 -11.21
CA GLY A 27 -4.54 13.37 -10.73
C GLY A 27 -4.38 14.86 -10.49
N SER A 28 -5.45 15.62 -10.66
CA SER A 28 -5.44 17.08 -10.49
C SER A 28 -4.90 17.52 -9.13
N LEU A 29 -5.16 16.74 -8.08
CA LEU A 29 -4.63 16.97 -6.73
C LEU A 29 -3.12 16.72 -6.65
N LEU A 30 -2.61 15.70 -7.34
CA LEU A 30 -1.17 15.41 -7.42
C LEU A 30 -0.42 16.49 -8.18
N GLU A 31 -0.97 16.95 -9.30
CA GLU A 31 -0.39 18.04 -10.10
C GLU A 31 -0.29 19.34 -9.29
N LYS A 32 -1.25 19.59 -8.40
CA LYS A 32 -1.17 20.71 -7.46
C LYS A 32 -0.02 20.54 -6.48
N PHE A 33 0.08 19.37 -5.84
CA PHE A 33 1.17 19.10 -4.89
C PHE A 33 2.55 19.10 -5.54
N GLU A 34 2.68 18.59 -6.76
CA GLU A 34 3.94 18.60 -7.50
C GLU A 34 4.46 20.02 -7.76
N ARG A 35 3.56 21.00 -7.97
CA ARG A 35 3.93 22.42 -8.12
C ARG A 35 4.27 23.09 -6.79
N ASP A 36 3.54 22.75 -5.73
CA ASP A 36 3.61 23.43 -4.44
C ASP A 36 4.69 22.85 -3.51
N VAL A 37 5.07 21.58 -3.69
CA VAL A 37 5.99 20.85 -2.81
C VAL A 37 7.39 20.76 -3.42
N ILE A 38 8.26 21.69 -3.05
CA ILE A 38 9.70 21.60 -3.37
C ILE A 38 10.41 20.91 -2.19
N ARG A 39 10.47 19.57 -2.19
CA ARG A 39 11.27 18.81 -1.22
C ARG A 39 12.21 17.83 -1.90
N LYS A 40 13.41 17.66 -1.32
CA LYS A 40 14.50 16.85 -1.90
C LYS A 40 14.22 15.34 -1.92
N ASN A 41 13.28 14.85 -1.12
CA ASN A 41 13.01 13.43 -0.91
C ASN A 41 11.58 13.02 -1.29
N ILE A 42 10.89 13.78 -2.13
CA ILE A 42 9.59 13.41 -2.69
C ILE A 42 9.72 13.36 -4.21
N ILE A 43 9.37 12.24 -4.82
CA ILE A 43 9.46 12.02 -6.26
C ILE A 43 8.06 11.76 -6.79
N PHE A 44 7.57 12.68 -7.63
CA PHE A 44 6.36 12.46 -8.42
C PHE A 44 6.76 11.79 -9.74
N ALA A 45 6.49 10.49 -9.85
CA ALA A 45 6.78 9.75 -11.07
C ALA A 45 5.72 10.00 -12.16
N GLY A 46 4.52 10.45 -11.82
CA GLY A 46 3.42 10.52 -12.78
C GLY A 46 2.91 9.11 -13.16
N PHE A 47 2.15 9.02 -14.25
CA PHE A 47 1.54 7.75 -14.67
C PHE A 47 2.59 6.77 -15.20
N ARG A 48 2.50 5.49 -14.78
CA ARG A 48 3.39 4.42 -15.21
C ARG A 48 2.59 3.19 -15.56
N LYS A 49 2.91 2.59 -16.72
CA LYS A 49 2.31 1.33 -17.18
C LYS A 49 2.87 0.13 -16.42
N ASN A 50 4.19 0.12 -16.19
CA ASN A 50 4.88 -0.98 -15.50
C ASN A 50 5.05 -0.64 -14.02
N ILE A 51 3.96 -0.71 -13.25
CA ILE A 51 4.00 -0.39 -11.81
C ILE A 51 4.91 -1.36 -11.03
N GLN A 52 5.09 -2.57 -11.55
CA GLN A 52 5.89 -3.64 -10.95
C GLN A 52 7.36 -3.22 -10.72
N ASP A 53 7.96 -2.50 -11.67
CA ASP A 53 9.35 -2.03 -11.55
C ASP A 53 9.51 -1.03 -10.38
N TYR A 54 8.50 -0.19 -10.17
CA TYR A 54 8.47 0.78 -9.07
C TYR A 54 8.23 0.11 -7.72
N LEU A 55 7.32 -0.87 -7.70
CA LEU A 55 7.06 -1.67 -6.51
C LEU A 55 8.31 -2.49 -6.11
N ALA A 56 8.97 -3.12 -7.08
CA ALA A 56 10.18 -3.90 -6.83
C ALA A 56 11.38 -3.07 -6.34
N ALA A 57 11.41 -1.77 -6.65
CA ALA A 57 12.44 -0.84 -6.21
C ALA A 57 12.16 -0.21 -4.84
N ALA A 58 10.98 -0.43 -4.25
CA ALA A 58 10.58 0.17 -2.97
C ALA A 58 10.85 -0.78 -1.79
N ASP A 59 11.07 -0.20 -0.61
CA ASP A 59 11.28 -0.96 0.63
C ASP A 59 9.96 -1.24 1.39
N VAL A 60 9.01 -0.30 1.31
CA VAL A 60 7.71 -0.34 2.00
C VAL A 60 6.66 0.34 1.12
N PHE A 61 5.46 -0.25 1.05
CA PHE A 61 4.32 0.37 0.39
C PHE A 61 3.44 1.10 1.42
N LEU A 62 3.22 2.40 1.20
CA LEU A 62 2.35 3.23 2.02
C LEU A 62 0.99 3.41 1.36
N PHE A 63 -0.08 3.01 2.05
CA PHE A 63 -1.46 3.12 1.58
C PHE A 63 -2.30 4.01 2.51
N PRO A 64 -2.29 5.34 2.31
CA PRO A 64 -2.85 6.30 3.25
C PRO A 64 -4.35 6.57 3.06
N SER A 65 -5.03 5.85 2.16
CA SER A 65 -6.43 6.11 1.81
C SER A 65 -7.35 6.02 3.03
N LEU A 66 -8.27 6.98 3.16
CA LEU A 66 -9.29 7.05 4.22
C LEU A 66 -10.65 6.47 3.79
N GLY A 67 -10.74 5.91 2.59
CA GLY A 67 -11.97 5.29 2.10
C GLY A 67 -11.80 4.74 0.69
N GLU A 68 -11.73 3.41 0.58
CA GLU A 68 -11.78 2.64 -0.65
C GLU A 68 -12.55 1.34 -0.41
N GLY A 69 -13.06 0.73 -1.49
CA GLY A 69 -13.46 -0.68 -1.49
C GLY A 69 -12.23 -1.59 -1.42
N LEU A 70 -12.29 -2.74 -2.09
CA LEU A 70 -11.12 -3.60 -2.21
C LEU A 70 -10.04 -2.91 -3.06
N SER A 71 -8.87 -2.64 -2.48
CA SER A 71 -7.84 -1.84 -3.13
C SER A 71 -6.87 -2.70 -3.94
N ASN A 72 -6.89 -2.53 -5.27
CA ASN A 72 -5.98 -3.24 -6.16
C ASN A 72 -4.51 -2.86 -5.93
N SER A 73 -4.20 -1.58 -5.68
CA SER A 73 -2.80 -1.19 -5.47
C SER A 73 -2.21 -1.78 -4.19
N LEU A 74 -3.04 -1.96 -3.16
CA LEU A 74 -2.66 -2.66 -1.94
C LEU A 74 -2.38 -4.16 -2.22
N ILE A 75 -3.26 -4.83 -2.98
CA ILE A 75 -3.08 -6.24 -3.38
C ILE A 75 -1.85 -6.40 -4.27
N GLU A 76 -1.64 -5.52 -5.25
CA GLU A 76 -0.48 -5.50 -6.15
C GLU A 76 0.83 -5.38 -5.36
N ALA A 77 0.91 -4.42 -4.43
CA ALA A 77 2.08 -4.25 -3.57
C ALA A 77 2.36 -5.49 -2.73
N ALA A 78 1.34 -6.01 -2.03
CA ALA A 78 1.47 -7.22 -1.23
C ALA A 78 1.91 -8.42 -2.09
N SER A 79 1.35 -8.59 -3.30
CA SER A 79 1.71 -9.67 -4.23
C SER A 79 3.16 -9.59 -4.73
N CYS A 80 3.73 -8.38 -4.80
CA CYS A 80 5.14 -8.16 -5.12
C CYS A 80 6.08 -8.48 -3.95
N GLY A 81 5.54 -8.74 -2.75
CA GLY A 81 6.32 -8.98 -1.53
C GLY A 81 6.81 -7.70 -0.86
N LEU A 82 6.12 -6.58 -1.06
CA LEU A 82 6.35 -5.38 -0.28
C LEU A 82 5.67 -5.50 1.09
N PRO A 83 6.36 -5.16 2.19
CA PRO A 83 5.71 -4.85 3.44
C PRO A 83 4.75 -3.68 3.23
N VAL A 84 3.54 -3.81 3.75
CA VAL A 84 2.49 -2.78 3.61
C VAL A 84 2.30 -2.05 4.93
N LEU A 85 2.25 -0.71 4.86
CA LEU A 85 1.71 0.16 5.89
C LEU A 85 0.43 0.83 5.37
N ALA A 86 -0.73 0.48 5.92
CA ALA A 86 -2.04 0.92 5.43
C ALA A 86 -2.90 1.55 6.54
N ASN A 87 -3.89 2.35 6.15
CA ASN A 87 -4.83 2.91 7.11
C ASN A 87 -5.66 1.80 7.79
N ASP A 88 -5.87 1.91 9.10
CA ASP A 88 -6.71 0.98 9.85
C ASP A 88 -8.20 1.20 9.51
N MET A 89 -8.70 0.34 8.61
CA MET A 89 -10.07 0.37 8.13
C MET A 89 -10.53 -1.05 7.76
N PRO A 90 -11.85 -1.33 7.84
CA PRO A 90 -12.39 -2.65 7.53
C PRO A 90 -11.94 -3.21 6.18
N SER A 91 -11.94 -2.41 5.11
CA SER A 91 -11.57 -2.86 3.77
C SER A 91 -10.10 -3.26 3.66
N ASN A 92 -9.20 -2.58 4.37
CA ASN A 92 -7.79 -2.94 4.41
C ASN A 92 -7.56 -4.20 5.27
N SER A 93 -8.34 -4.39 6.34
CA SER A 93 -8.28 -5.56 7.21
C SER A 93 -8.76 -6.86 6.53
N GLU A 94 -9.53 -6.76 5.44
CA GLU A 94 -9.86 -7.93 4.59
C GLU A 94 -8.64 -8.45 3.83
N ILE A 95 -7.73 -7.54 3.46
CA ILE A 95 -6.51 -7.84 2.70
C ILE A 95 -5.35 -8.17 3.65
N ILE A 96 -5.13 -7.34 4.67
CA ILE A 96 -3.97 -7.35 5.57
C ILE A 96 -4.39 -7.70 7.01
N THR A 97 -3.65 -8.59 7.64
CA THR A 97 -3.64 -8.89 9.06
C THR A 97 -2.50 -8.13 9.76
N SER A 98 -2.84 -7.02 10.44
CA SER A 98 -1.86 -6.18 11.14
C SER A 98 -0.97 -6.98 12.09
N GLY A 99 0.34 -6.75 12.02
CA GLY A 99 1.35 -7.44 12.83
C GLY A 99 1.80 -8.79 12.27
N ARG A 100 1.22 -9.26 11.16
CA ARG A 100 1.61 -10.51 10.48
C ARG A 100 2.11 -10.27 9.07
N ASP A 101 1.29 -9.65 8.23
CA ASP A 101 1.54 -9.49 6.78
C ASP A 101 1.48 -8.01 6.36
N GLY A 102 1.55 -7.12 7.35
CA GLY A 102 1.58 -5.68 7.19
C GLY A 102 1.27 -4.98 8.51
N VAL A 103 1.12 -3.66 8.43
CA VAL A 103 0.81 -2.81 9.58
C VAL A 103 -0.38 -1.93 9.25
N LEU A 104 -1.37 -1.94 10.13
CA LEU A 104 -2.54 -1.05 10.07
C LEU A 104 -2.43 -0.01 11.18
N ILE A 105 -2.48 1.27 10.81
CA ILE A 105 -2.42 2.43 11.73
C ILE A 105 -3.44 3.49 11.34
N ASP A 106 -3.76 4.42 12.25
CA ASP A 106 -4.47 5.64 11.89
C ASP A 106 -3.54 6.59 11.10
N MET A 107 -3.78 6.70 9.80
CA MET A 107 -2.97 7.52 8.88
C MET A 107 -3.13 9.02 9.13
N ARG A 108 -4.09 9.45 9.96
CA ARG A 108 -4.23 10.84 10.38
C ARG A 108 -3.12 11.29 11.33
N ASP A 109 -2.38 10.35 11.90
CA ASP A 109 -1.22 10.60 12.76
C ASP A 109 0.10 10.44 11.98
N PRO A 110 0.73 11.56 11.56
CA PRO A 110 1.98 11.50 10.81
C PRO A 110 3.12 10.88 11.59
N GLN A 111 3.10 10.94 12.94
CA GLN A 111 4.16 10.34 13.74
C GLN A 111 4.11 8.81 13.69
N LYS A 112 2.92 8.21 13.65
CA LYS A 112 2.78 6.77 13.46
C LYS A 112 3.30 6.31 12.10
N ILE A 113 3.04 7.09 11.04
CA ILE A 113 3.57 6.79 9.70
C ILE A 113 5.09 6.76 9.75
N ILE A 114 5.71 7.78 10.34
CA ILE A 114 7.17 7.88 10.45
C ILE A 114 7.71 6.73 11.29
N SER A 115 7.19 6.51 12.49
CA SER A 115 7.71 5.49 13.41
C SER A 115 7.64 4.07 12.85
N GLU A 116 6.55 3.72 12.15
CA GLU A 116 6.42 2.40 11.53
C GLU A 116 7.34 2.23 10.32
N ILE A 117 7.54 3.29 9.52
CA ILE A 117 8.53 3.26 8.42
C ILE A 117 9.95 3.11 8.97
N GLU A 118 10.32 3.85 10.02
CA GLU A 118 11.63 3.73 10.66
C GLU A 118 11.84 2.35 11.29
N LYS A 119 10.82 1.80 11.94
CA LYS A 119 10.85 0.43 12.46
C LYS A 119 11.09 -0.58 11.35
N LEU A 120 10.36 -0.49 10.23
CA LEU A 120 10.56 -1.38 9.09
C LEU A 120 11.91 -1.16 8.40
N ARG A 121 12.46 0.05 8.42
CA ARG A 121 13.82 0.37 7.92
C ARG A 121 14.89 -0.32 8.78
N ASP A 122 14.77 -0.19 10.10
CA ASP A 122 15.80 -0.57 11.06
C ASP A 122 15.73 -2.07 11.44
N ASP A 123 14.54 -2.68 11.35
CA ASP A 123 14.32 -4.12 11.59
C ASP A 123 14.17 -4.88 10.27
N GLN A 124 15.31 -5.30 9.72
CA GLN A 124 15.37 -6.05 8.46
C GLN A 124 14.68 -7.43 8.54
N GLU A 125 14.71 -8.09 9.71
CA GLU A 125 14.07 -9.39 9.89
C GLU A 125 12.54 -9.24 9.84
N LEU A 126 12.00 -8.26 10.57
CA LEU A 126 10.58 -7.93 10.52
C LEU A 126 10.15 -7.56 9.10
N ARG A 127 10.93 -6.71 8.42
CA ARG A 127 10.66 -6.33 7.03
C ARG A 127 10.58 -7.55 6.12
N TYR A 128 11.53 -8.49 6.23
CA TYR A 128 11.53 -9.73 5.45
C TYR A 128 10.34 -10.64 5.77
N ILE A 129 9.98 -10.79 7.05
CA ILE A 129 8.81 -11.57 7.47
C ILE A 129 7.54 -10.98 6.86
N PHE A 130 7.34 -9.67 7.00
CA PHE A 130 6.17 -9.00 6.44
C PHE A 130 6.12 -9.08 4.92
N SER A 131 7.23 -8.88 4.22
CA SER A 131 7.34 -9.11 2.78
C SER A 131 6.82 -10.48 2.35
N ARG A 132 7.30 -11.54 3.02
CA ARG A 132 6.94 -12.92 2.69
C ARG A 132 5.48 -13.21 3.00
N GLU A 133 5.01 -12.81 4.18
CA GLU A 133 3.63 -13.05 4.60
C GLU A 133 2.62 -12.22 3.78
N ALA A 134 2.94 -10.98 3.42
CA ALA A 134 2.13 -10.13 2.52
C ALA A 134 1.89 -10.83 1.18
N ARG A 135 2.96 -11.34 0.58
CA ARG A 135 2.86 -12.09 -0.69
C ARG A 135 2.06 -13.37 -0.53
N ASN A 136 2.31 -14.14 0.52
CA ASN A 136 1.58 -15.38 0.79
C ASN A 136 0.08 -15.13 0.94
N THR A 137 -0.30 -14.12 1.73
CA THR A 137 -1.70 -13.72 1.91
C THR A 137 -2.31 -13.27 0.58
N ALA A 138 -1.61 -12.41 -0.16
CA ALA A 138 -2.11 -11.87 -1.43
C ALA A 138 -2.33 -12.96 -2.48
N VAL A 139 -1.35 -13.85 -2.70
CA VAL A 139 -1.46 -14.95 -3.66
C VAL A 139 -2.55 -15.93 -3.23
N LYS A 140 -2.61 -16.29 -1.95
CA LYS A 140 -3.60 -17.24 -1.45
C LYS A 140 -5.04 -16.74 -1.62
N LYS A 141 -5.29 -15.48 -1.29
CA LYS A 141 -6.65 -14.90 -1.27
C LYS A 141 -7.09 -14.32 -2.61
N PHE A 142 -6.16 -13.70 -3.35
CA PHE A 142 -6.48 -12.80 -4.46
C PHE A 142 -5.79 -13.18 -5.78
N SER A 143 -5.16 -14.36 -5.88
CA SER A 143 -4.68 -14.81 -7.19
C SER A 143 -5.84 -14.94 -8.18
N ILE A 144 -5.54 -14.74 -9.46
CA ILE A 144 -6.54 -14.90 -10.53
C ILE A 144 -7.20 -16.27 -10.50
N GLN A 145 -6.43 -17.32 -10.14
CA GLN A 145 -6.94 -18.68 -10.00
C GLN A 145 -7.93 -18.78 -8.84
N THR A 146 -7.55 -18.32 -7.65
CA THR A 146 -8.43 -18.31 -6.47
C THR A 146 -9.73 -17.56 -6.76
N VAL A 147 -9.63 -16.37 -7.35
CA VAL A 147 -10.80 -15.53 -7.63
C VAL A 147 -11.70 -16.18 -8.68
N ALA A 148 -11.13 -16.74 -9.75
CA ALA A 148 -11.90 -17.45 -10.78
C ALA A 148 -12.65 -18.66 -10.20
N GLU A 149 -12.02 -19.45 -9.34
CA GLU A 149 -12.65 -20.59 -8.66
C GLU A 149 -13.84 -20.15 -7.80
N LEU A 150 -13.70 -19.04 -7.05
CA LEU A 150 -14.80 -18.48 -6.25
C LEU A 150 -15.99 -18.05 -7.12
N TYR A 151 -15.74 -17.42 -8.27
CA TYR A 151 -16.79 -17.05 -9.21
C TYR A 151 -17.49 -18.28 -9.81
N VAL A 152 -16.73 -19.28 -10.26
CA VAL A 152 -17.28 -20.51 -10.84
C VAL A 152 -18.15 -21.26 -9.83
N ASP A 153 -17.68 -21.39 -8.59
CA ASP A 153 -18.43 -22.04 -7.51
C ASP A 153 -19.72 -21.27 -7.17
N PHE A 154 -19.64 -19.94 -7.10
CA PHE A 154 -20.81 -19.09 -6.87
C PHE A 154 -21.87 -19.28 -7.96
N TYR A 155 -21.48 -19.21 -9.24
CA TYR A 155 -22.43 -19.41 -10.34
C TYR A 155 -22.98 -20.84 -10.40
N SER A 156 -22.16 -21.84 -10.09
CA SER A 156 -22.59 -23.24 -10.05
C SER A 156 -23.68 -23.46 -8.99
N ARG A 157 -23.54 -22.83 -7.81
CA ARG A 157 -24.56 -22.87 -6.75
C ARG A 157 -25.86 -22.19 -7.14
N MET A 158 -25.79 -21.08 -7.89
CA MET A 158 -26.99 -20.38 -8.37
C MET A 158 -27.74 -21.15 -9.45
N LEU A 159 -27.05 -21.91 -10.30
CA LEU A 159 -27.67 -22.71 -11.37
C LEU A 159 -28.22 -24.05 -10.88
N ALA A 160 -27.77 -24.52 -9.71
CA ALA A 160 -28.24 -25.75 -9.08
C ALA A 160 -29.48 -25.55 -8.18
N ALA A 161 -29.92 -24.31 -7.99
CA ALA A 161 -31.12 -23.92 -7.22
C ALA A 161 -32.31 -23.66 -8.15
#